data_AF-A0A1U7S6H7-F1
#
_entry.id   AF-A0A1U7S6H7-F1
#
_cell.length_a   1.000
_cell.length_b   1.000
_cell.length_c   1.000
_cell.angle_alpha   90.00
_cell.angle_beta   90.00
_cell.angle_gamma   90.00
#
_symmetry.space_group_name_H-M   'P 1'
#
loop_
_entity.id
_entity.type
_entity.pdbx_description
1 polymer ?
#
loop_
_entity_poly.entity_id
_entity_poly.type
_entity_poly.pdbx_seq_one_letter_code
_entity_poly.pdbx_strand_id
1 'polypeptide(L)'
;PTGSYQPTVPHLNNENLKKSLSCANLSTFAQPPPAPPPAPASQISCSKSALSSAKKAPHPSAAPAGTPKRVIVQASTSELLRCLGEFLCRRCYRLKHLSPTDPVLWLRSVDRSLLLQGWQDQGFITPANVVFLYMLCRDVISSEVATDHELQAVLLTCLYLSYSYMGNEISYPLKPFLVESCKEAFWDRCLSIINLMSPKMLQINADPHYFTQVFADLKNECSQEEKGRLLIGLDR
;
A
#
# COMPACT_ATOMS: atom_id res chain seq x y z
N PRO A 1 25.16 -29.06 39.27
CA PRO A 1 23.82 -29.13 38.64
C PRO A 1 23.30 -27.72 38.29
N THR A 2 23.51 -27.28 37.05
CA THR A 2 23.06 -25.96 36.55
C THR A 2 22.53 -26.16 35.13
N GLY A 3 21.30 -26.65 35.02
CA GLY A 3 20.60 -26.79 33.74
C GLY A 3 20.07 -25.44 33.28
N SER A 4 20.57 -24.94 32.15
CA SER A 4 20.02 -23.77 31.47
C SER A 4 18.67 -24.12 30.83
N TYR A 5 17.61 -23.44 31.25
CA TYR A 5 16.31 -23.53 30.57
C TYR A 5 16.41 -22.93 29.16
N GLN A 6 16.47 -23.77 28.13
CA GLN A 6 16.19 -23.32 26.77
C GLN A 6 14.67 -23.17 26.59
N PRO A 7 14.16 -22.02 26.10
CA PRO A 7 12.76 -21.88 25.75
C PRO A 7 12.42 -22.83 24.59
N THR A 8 11.35 -23.60 24.74
CA THR A 8 10.94 -24.60 23.75
C THR A 8 10.42 -23.94 22.48
N VAL A 9 10.66 -24.58 21.33
CA VAL A 9 10.24 -24.15 19.98
C VAL A 9 8.81 -23.54 19.92
N PRO A 10 7.76 -24.14 20.51
CA PRO A 10 6.42 -23.53 20.54
C PRO A 10 6.34 -22.15 21.22
N HIS A 11 7.18 -21.87 22.22
CA HIS A 11 7.25 -20.54 22.84
C HIS A 11 7.82 -19.50 21.87
N LEU A 12 8.88 -19.83 21.13
CA LEU A 12 9.42 -18.96 20.09
C LEU A 12 8.42 -18.76 18.95
N ASN A 13 7.67 -19.80 18.58
CA ASN A 13 6.66 -19.68 17.52
C ASN A 13 5.52 -18.73 17.91
N ASN A 14 5.07 -18.77 19.17
CA ASN A 14 4.04 -17.87 19.70
C ASN A 14 4.55 -16.41 19.82
N GLU A 15 5.81 -16.22 20.25
CA GLU A 15 6.46 -14.90 20.27
C GLU A 15 6.66 -14.31 18.86
N ASN A 16 7.01 -15.13 17.86
CA ASN A 16 7.09 -14.66 16.48
C ASN A 16 5.71 -14.36 15.89
N LEU A 17 4.68 -15.17 16.20
CA LEU A 17 3.31 -14.88 15.80
C LEU A 17 2.81 -13.53 16.36
N LYS A 18 3.12 -13.21 17.63
CA LYS A 18 2.83 -11.89 18.20
C LYS A 18 3.57 -10.75 17.50
N LYS A 19 4.81 -10.96 17.05
CA LYS A 19 5.60 -9.97 16.30
C LYS A 19 5.09 -9.75 14.87
N SER A 20 4.60 -10.81 14.22
CA SER A 20 4.01 -10.72 12.87
C SER A 20 2.66 -10.00 12.79
N LEU A 21 2.01 -9.69 13.92
CA LEU A 21 0.75 -8.92 13.96
C LEU A 21 0.92 -7.41 13.67
N SER A 22 2.15 -6.93 13.45
CA SER A 22 2.46 -5.49 13.35
C SER A 22 1.90 -4.78 12.10
N CYS A 23 1.54 -5.49 11.04
CA CYS A 23 1.20 -4.87 9.74
C CYS A 23 -0.24 -5.10 9.26
N ALA A 24 -0.93 -6.14 9.75
CA ALA A 24 -2.27 -6.53 9.26
C ALA A 24 -3.42 -5.62 9.75
N ASN A 25 -3.18 -4.67 10.66
CA ASN A 25 -4.22 -3.91 11.36
C ASN A 25 -4.69 -2.61 10.68
N LEU A 26 -4.31 -2.34 9.42
CA LEU A 26 -4.83 -1.17 8.69
C LEU A 26 -6.30 -1.32 8.28
N SER A 27 -6.77 -2.55 8.02
CA SER A 27 -8.15 -2.85 7.62
C SER A 27 -9.17 -2.72 8.77
N THR A 28 -8.75 -2.93 10.02
CA THR A 28 -9.62 -2.87 11.22
C THR A 28 -10.11 -1.46 11.55
N PHE A 29 -9.49 -0.40 11.03
CA PHE A 29 -9.90 0.99 11.27
C PHE A 29 -10.94 1.55 10.29
N ALA A 30 -11.43 0.74 9.35
CA ALA A 30 -12.40 1.16 8.34
C ALA A 30 -13.88 0.95 8.74
N GLN A 31 -14.18 0.37 9.90
CA GLN A 31 -15.55 0.17 10.37
C GLN A 31 -15.96 1.20 11.44
N PRO A 32 -17.12 1.88 11.29
CA PRO A 32 -17.72 2.60 12.42
C PRO A 32 -18.18 1.58 13.49
N PRO A 33 -18.09 1.91 14.79
CA PRO A 33 -18.49 0.99 15.84
C PRO A 33 -20.00 0.69 15.76
N PRO A 34 -20.42 -0.57 16.01
CA PRO A 34 -21.85 -0.90 16.07
C PRO A 34 -22.52 -0.13 17.21
N ALA A 35 -23.69 0.43 16.94
CA ALA A 35 -24.47 1.15 17.94
C ALA A 35 -24.90 0.21 19.10
N PRO A 36 -24.87 0.66 20.36
CA PRO A 36 -25.35 -0.13 21.48
C PRO A 36 -26.88 -0.36 21.36
N PRO A 37 -27.39 -1.54 21.78
CA PRO A 37 -28.81 -1.83 21.73
C PRO A 37 -29.60 -0.97 22.74
N PRO A 38 -30.87 -0.63 22.45
CA PRO A 38 -31.70 0.13 23.37
C PRO A 38 -32.08 -0.71 24.60
N ALA A 39 -31.80 -0.19 25.80
CA ALA A 39 -32.31 -0.75 27.04
C ALA A 39 -33.79 -0.36 27.24
N PRO A 40 -34.66 -1.26 27.74
CA PRO A 40 -36.08 -0.97 27.93
C PRO A 40 -36.30 -0.05 29.14
N ALA A 41 -37.28 0.86 29.02
CA ALA A 41 -37.68 1.76 30.09
C ALA A 41 -38.70 1.09 31.03
N SER A 42 -38.43 1.16 32.34
CA SER A 42 -39.37 0.82 33.41
C SER A 42 -39.32 1.90 34.49
N GLN A 43 -40.48 2.35 34.98
CA GLN A 43 -40.64 3.41 35.98
C GLN A 43 -40.90 2.86 37.40
N ILE A 44 -40.84 3.74 38.42
CA ILE A 44 -41.38 3.56 39.81
C ILE A 44 -40.52 2.63 40.71
N SER A 45 -40.18 2.86 41.99
CA SER A 45 -40.55 3.86 43.05
C SER A 45 -39.43 4.11 44.10
N CYS A 46 -39.65 5.07 45.01
CA CYS A 46 -38.86 5.49 46.20
C CYS A 46 -38.43 4.36 47.16
N SER A 47 -37.40 4.49 48.04
CA SER A 47 -37.38 5.41 49.21
C SER A 47 -36.09 5.32 50.08
N LYS A 48 -35.65 6.45 50.71
CA LYS A 48 -34.77 6.59 51.92
C LYS A 48 -33.31 6.04 51.79
N SER A 49 -32.21 6.49 52.42
CA SER A 49 -31.77 7.62 53.28
C SER A 49 -30.28 7.35 53.66
N ALA A 50 -29.37 8.29 54.02
CA ALA A 50 -29.24 9.75 53.94
C ALA A 50 -27.81 10.16 54.44
N LEU A 51 -27.38 11.43 54.23
CA LEU A 51 -26.22 12.11 54.87
C LEU A 51 -24.79 11.54 54.59
N SER A 52 -23.85 12.26 53.96
CA SER A 52 -23.11 13.39 54.57
C SER A 52 -22.01 13.97 53.63
N SER A 53 -21.41 15.11 54.01
CA SER A 53 -20.64 16.04 53.16
C SER A 53 -19.13 15.80 53.00
N ALA A 54 -18.55 16.19 51.85
CA ALA A 54 -17.31 16.99 51.77
C ALA A 54 -17.11 17.64 50.36
N LYS A 55 -16.56 18.87 50.31
CA LYS A 55 -16.16 19.60 49.07
C LYS A 55 -14.72 20.11 49.18
N LYS A 56 -13.94 20.03 48.09
CA LYS A 56 -12.72 20.79 47.67
C LYS A 56 -11.79 19.84 46.89
N ALA A 57 -10.98 20.23 45.90
CA ALA A 57 -10.85 21.43 45.04
C ALA A 57 -9.98 21.02 43.81
N PRO A 58 -9.96 21.75 42.68
CA PRO A 58 -9.31 21.27 41.45
C PRO A 58 -7.81 21.55 41.40
N HIS A 59 -7.02 20.56 40.93
CA HIS A 59 -5.61 20.74 40.54
C HIS A 59 -5.48 20.87 39.00
N PRO A 60 -4.61 21.75 38.48
CA PRO A 60 -4.42 21.95 37.04
C PRO A 60 -3.45 20.91 36.47
N SER A 61 -3.94 19.73 36.12
CA SER A 61 -3.13 18.69 35.48
C SER A 61 -3.09 18.87 33.96
N ALA A 62 -1.89 19.16 33.45
CA ALA A 62 -1.35 18.93 32.10
C ALA A 62 -2.34 18.82 30.93
N ALA A 63 -2.18 19.73 29.95
CA ALA A 63 -2.76 19.55 28.62
C ALA A 63 -2.32 18.19 28.04
N PRO A 64 -3.25 17.32 27.60
CA PRO A 64 -2.87 16.08 26.93
C PRO A 64 -2.24 16.43 25.58
N ALA A 65 -1.03 15.96 25.34
CA ALA A 65 -0.40 15.99 24.03
C ALA A 65 -1.26 15.19 23.05
N GLY A 66 -2.10 15.89 22.30
CA GLY A 66 -3.04 15.31 21.35
C GLY A 66 -2.30 14.52 20.28
N THR A 67 -2.68 13.25 20.15
CA THR A 67 -2.14 12.28 19.19
C THR A 67 -1.96 12.86 17.78
N PRO A 68 -0.93 12.44 17.02
CA PRO A 68 -0.74 12.91 15.65
C PRO A 68 -2.02 12.64 14.85
N LYS A 69 -2.61 13.70 14.31
CA LYS A 69 -3.82 13.61 13.48
C LYS A 69 -3.53 12.66 12.33
N ARG A 70 -4.20 11.51 12.29
CA ARG A 70 -4.13 10.60 11.15
C ARG A 70 -4.57 11.37 9.91
N VAL A 71 -3.62 11.66 9.02
CA VAL A 71 -3.93 12.20 7.71
C VAL A 71 -4.64 11.08 6.96
N ILE A 72 -5.96 11.21 6.78
CA ILE A 72 -6.73 10.26 5.97
C ILE A 72 -6.42 10.60 4.52
N VAL A 73 -5.39 9.92 4.01
CA VAL A 73 -4.89 10.09 2.66
C VAL A 73 -5.79 9.28 1.71
N GLN A 74 -6.76 9.95 1.09
CA GLN A 74 -7.74 9.31 0.21
C GLN A 74 -7.36 9.46 -1.28
N ALA A 75 -7.30 8.33 -1.97
CA ALA A 75 -7.35 8.19 -3.42
C ALA A 75 -7.96 6.83 -3.77
N SER A 76 -8.61 6.72 -4.93
CA SER A 76 -9.08 5.41 -5.41
C SER A 76 -7.93 4.63 -6.07
N THR A 77 -8.01 3.30 -6.09
CA THR A 77 -7.03 2.48 -6.83
C THR A 77 -6.99 2.86 -8.31
N SER A 78 -8.13 3.19 -8.92
CA SER A 78 -8.22 3.58 -10.33
C SER A 78 -7.57 4.94 -10.62
N GLU A 79 -7.67 5.90 -9.70
CA GLU A 79 -6.97 7.19 -9.73
C GLU A 79 -5.45 6.98 -9.67
N LEU A 80 -4.96 6.21 -8.70
CA LEU A 80 -3.51 5.94 -8.57
C LEU A 80 -2.94 5.17 -9.76
N LEU A 81 -3.70 4.22 -10.32
CA LEU A 81 -3.33 3.51 -11.55
C LEU A 81 -3.26 4.47 -12.75
N ARG A 82 -4.19 5.42 -12.87
CA ARG A 82 -4.14 6.46 -13.90
C ARG A 82 -2.88 7.33 -13.72
N CYS A 83 -2.58 7.78 -12.50
CA CYS A 83 -1.40 8.61 -12.24
C CYS A 83 -0.09 7.85 -12.53
N LEU A 84 -0.04 6.54 -12.25
CA LEU A 84 1.07 5.67 -12.65
C LEU A 84 1.18 5.58 -14.19
N GLY A 85 0.06 5.43 -14.91
CA GLY A 85 0.03 5.45 -16.38
C GLY A 85 0.57 6.76 -16.96
N GLU A 86 0.11 7.90 -16.46
CA GLU A 86 0.58 9.23 -16.86
C GLU A 86 2.08 9.44 -16.57
N PHE A 87 2.54 9.01 -15.39
CA PHE A 87 3.95 8.99 -15.04
C PHE A 87 4.79 8.22 -16.08
N LEU A 88 4.34 7.02 -16.48
CA LEU A 88 5.06 6.18 -17.45
C LEU A 88 5.10 6.82 -18.85
N CYS A 89 3.98 7.39 -19.33
CA CYS A 89 3.93 8.15 -20.58
C CYS A 89 4.90 9.34 -20.58
N ARG A 90 5.01 10.06 -19.45
CA ARG A 90 5.90 11.22 -19.32
C ARG A 90 7.37 10.83 -19.17
N ARG A 91 7.64 9.73 -18.47
CA ARG A 91 8.98 9.16 -18.29
C ARG A 91 9.54 8.64 -19.62
N CYS A 92 8.77 7.80 -20.31
CA CYS A 92 9.21 7.10 -21.52
C CYS A 92 8.93 7.96 -22.76
N TYR A 93 9.52 9.15 -22.81
CA TYR A 93 9.23 10.21 -23.80
C TYR A 93 9.38 9.79 -25.28
N ARG A 94 10.05 8.67 -25.55
CA ARG A 94 10.23 8.08 -26.88
C ARG A 94 8.96 7.38 -27.39
N LEU A 95 8.08 6.92 -26.50
CA LEU A 95 6.87 6.15 -26.81
C LEU A 95 5.71 7.08 -27.23
N LYS A 96 5.71 7.50 -28.50
CA LYS A 96 4.75 8.50 -29.01
C LYS A 96 3.29 8.04 -29.11
N HIS A 97 3.04 6.73 -28.92
CA HIS A 97 1.71 6.13 -29.06
C HIS A 97 1.22 5.41 -27.79
N LEU A 98 2.02 5.41 -26.71
CA LEU A 98 1.63 4.82 -25.43
C LEU A 98 0.49 5.63 -24.80
N SER A 99 -0.66 4.99 -24.59
CA SER A 99 -1.75 5.56 -23.82
C SER A 99 -1.51 5.34 -22.31
N PRO A 100 -1.86 6.29 -21.43
CA PRO A 100 -1.82 6.06 -19.98
C PRO A 100 -2.76 4.94 -19.52
N THR A 101 -3.66 4.45 -20.39
CA THR A 101 -4.48 3.25 -20.13
C THR A 101 -3.72 1.94 -20.29
N ASP A 102 -2.66 1.89 -21.08
CA ASP A 102 -2.04 0.62 -21.48
C ASP A 102 -1.30 -0.05 -20.32
N PRO A 103 -0.49 0.68 -19.51
CA PRO A 103 0.02 0.15 -18.26
C PRO A 103 -1.09 -0.37 -17.33
N VAL A 104 -2.21 0.38 -17.21
CA VAL A 104 -3.34 -0.02 -16.36
C VAL A 104 -3.95 -1.33 -16.83
N LEU A 105 -4.12 -1.51 -18.14
CA LEU A 105 -4.62 -2.75 -18.74
C LEU A 105 -3.67 -3.93 -18.49
N TRP A 106 -2.35 -3.74 -18.64
CA TRP A 106 -1.37 -4.80 -18.38
C TRP A 106 -1.40 -5.25 -16.91
N LEU A 107 -1.37 -4.29 -15.97
CA LEU A 107 -1.41 -4.57 -14.53
C LEU A 107 -2.70 -5.29 -14.12
N ARG A 108 -3.87 -4.81 -14.60
CA ARG A 108 -5.18 -5.42 -14.32
C ARG A 108 -5.35 -6.79 -14.97
N SER A 109 -4.76 -7.01 -16.15
CA SER A 109 -4.80 -8.29 -16.85
C SER A 109 -4.10 -9.39 -16.02
N VAL A 110 -2.92 -9.09 -15.47
CA VAL A 110 -2.17 -10.01 -14.59
C VAL A 110 -2.94 -10.34 -13.32
N ASP A 111 -3.43 -9.32 -12.60
CA ASP A 111 -4.18 -9.51 -11.34
C ASP A 111 -5.46 -10.34 -11.54
N ARG A 112 -6.20 -10.06 -12.61
CA ARG A 112 -7.37 -10.84 -13.01
C ARG A 112 -7.03 -12.26 -13.44
N SER A 113 -5.90 -12.46 -14.11
CA SER A 113 -5.43 -13.78 -14.55
C SER A 113 -5.05 -14.68 -13.37
N LEU A 114 -4.41 -14.11 -12.34
CA LEU A 114 -4.05 -14.81 -11.10
C LEU A 114 -5.31 -15.21 -10.31
N LEU A 115 -6.27 -14.30 -10.14
CA LEU A 115 -7.57 -14.58 -9.52
C LEU A 115 -8.32 -15.72 -10.24
N LEU A 116 -8.49 -15.64 -11.56
CA LEU A 116 -9.26 -16.62 -12.33
C LEU A 116 -8.61 -18.00 -12.43
N GLN A 117 -7.29 -18.09 -12.21
CA GLN A 117 -6.56 -19.35 -12.18
C GLN A 117 -6.38 -19.91 -10.76
N GLY A 118 -6.95 -19.26 -9.73
CA GLY A 118 -6.86 -19.72 -8.33
C GLY A 118 -5.47 -19.57 -7.70
N TRP A 119 -4.65 -18.62 -8.18
CA TRP A 119 -3.35 -18.30 -7.59
C TRP A 119 -3.43 -17.31 -6.42
N GLN A 120 -4.57 -16.67 -6.19
CA GLN A 120 -4.83 -15.77 -5.07
C GLN A 120 -6.35 -15.65 -4.84
N ASP A 121 -6.76 -15.45 -3.58
CA ASP A 121 -8.19 -15.27 -3.22
C ASP A 121 -8.67 -13.82 -3.36
N GLN A 122 -7.74 -12.85 -3.31
CA GLN A 122 -8.02 -11.42 -3.39
C GLN A 122 -7.09 -10.73 -4.38
N GLY A 123 -7.58 -9.67 -5.04
CA GLY A 123 -6.77 -8.90 -5.99
C GLY A 123 -5.66 -8.13 -5.28
N PHE A 124 -4.43 -8.25 -5.78
CA PHE A 124 -3.25 -7.57 -5.26
C PHE A 124 -3.28 -6.06 -5.51
N ILE A 125 -4.00 -5.61 -6.54
CA ILE A 125 -4.02 -4.21 -6.97
C ILE A 125 -4.88 -3.36 -6.02
N THR A 126 -4.25 -2.92 -4.94
CA THR A 126 -4.76 -2.02 -3.88
C THR A 126 -4.04 -0.68 -3.90
N PRO A 127 -4.56 0.38 -3.25
CA PRO A 127 -3.89 1.69 -3.23
C PRO A 127 -2.44 1.64 -2.73
N ALA A 128 -2.18 0.91 -1.64
CA ALA A 128 -0.83 0.77 -1.07
C ALA A 128 0.12 0.03 -2.02
N ASN A 129 -0.35 -1.02 -2.69
CA ASN A 129 0.47 -1.81 -3.61
C ASN A 129 0.77 -1.06 -4.92
N VAL A 130 -0.12 -0.16 -5.37
CA VAL A 130 0.17 0.74 -6.50
C VAL A 130 1.22 1.79 -6.12
N VAL A 131 1.21 2.29 -4.88
CA VAL A 131 2.26 3.21 -4.35
C VAL A 131 3.61 2.49 -4.26
N PHE A 132 3.63 1.24 -3.80
CA PHE A 132 4.83 0.40 -3.78
C PHE A 132 5.37 0.13 -5.20
N LEU A 133 4.49 -0.19 -6.15
CA LEU A 133 4.86 -0.38 -7.56
C LEU A 133 5.44 0.90 -8.17
N TYR A 134 4.81 2.06 -7.94
CA TYR A 134 5.33 3.36 -8.37
C TYR A 134 6.73 3.65 -7.80
N MET A 135 6.98 3.32 -6.53
CA MET A 135 8.30 3.45 -5.90
C MET A 135 9.37 2.63 -6.64
N LEU A 136 9.06 1.44 -7.12
CA LEU A 136 9.95 0.69 -8.03
C LEU A 136 10.07 1.39 -9.38
N CYS A 137 8.95 1.66 -10.05
CA CYS A 137 8.93 2.22 -11.40
C CYS A 137 9.70 3.54 -11.54
N ARG A 138 9.62 4.43 -10.54
CA ARG A 138 10.26 5.75 -10.62
C ARG A 138 11.78 5.72 -10.63
N ASP A 139 12.39 4.68 -10.04
CA ASP A 139 13.84 4.50 -9.96
C ASP A 139 14.37 3.44 -10.95
N VAL A 140 13.53 2.51 -11.40
CA VAL A 140 13.90 1.41 -12.32
C VAL A 140 13.65 1.72 -13.80
N ILE A 141 12.55 2.40 -14.14
CA ILE A 141 12.15 2.60 -15.54
C ILE A 141 12.89 3.81 -16.13
N SER A 142 13.85 3.52 -17.02
CA SER A 142 14.64 4.52 -17.75
C SER A 142 13.77 5.42 -18.62
N SER A 143 14.20 6.67 -18.82
CA SER A 143 13.63 7.57 -19.84
C SER A 143 13.86 7.07 -21.26
N GLU A 144 14.92 6.28 -21.45
CA GLU A 144 15.41 5.84 -22.77
C GLU A 144 14.65 4.64 -23.36
N VAL A 145 13.69 4.07 -22.63
CA VAL A 145 12.85 2.96 -23.09
C VAL A 145 12.20 3.32 -24.43
N ALA A 146 12.41 2.47 -25.42
CA ALA A 146 12.18 2.79 -26.83
C ALA A 146 10.98 2.08 -27.45
N THR A 147 10.46 1.04 -26.80
CA THR A 147 9.28 0.29 -27.27
C THR A 147 8.29 0.00 -26.14
N ASP A 148 7.01 -0.10 -26.49
CA ASP A 148 5.94 -0.47 -25.55
C ASP A 148 6.15 -1.88 -24.96
N HIS A 149 6.75 -2.79 -25.74
CA HIS A 149 7.10 -4.15 -25.31
C HIS A 149 8.20 -4.14 -24.24
N GLU A 150 9.26 -3.35 -24.43
CA GLU A 150 10.31 -3.13 -23.43
C GLU A 150 9.74 -2.51 -22.16
N LEU A 151 8.86 -1.49 -22.28
CA LEU A 151 8.18 -0.91 -21.13
C LEU A 151 7.33 -1.94 -20.38
N GLN A 152 6.53 -2.72 -21.10
CA GLN A 152 5.69 -3.77 -20.53
C GLN A 152 6.56 -4.81 -19.80
N ALA A 153 7.68 -5.22 -20.39
CA ALA A 153 8.63 -6.14 -19.79
C ALA A 153 9.19 -5.61 -18.45
N VAL A 154 9.73 -4.40 -18.42
CA VAL A 154 10.29 -3.80 -17.19
C VAL A 154 9.21 -3.56 -16.13
N LEU A 155 8.02 -3.08 -16.53
CA LEU A 155 6.90 -2.87 -15.63
C LEU A 155 6.41 -4.20 -15.03
N LEU A 156 6.30 -5.26 -15.82
CA LEU A 156 5.89 -6.58 -15.32
C LEU A 156 6.95 -7.26 -14.46
N THR A 157 8.25 -6.99 -14.66
CA THR A 157 9.29 -7.36 -13.69
C THR A 157 9.12 -6.61 -12.37
N CYS A 158 8.85 -5.30 -12.39
CA CYS A 158 8.56 -4.53 -11.16
C CYS A 158 7.29 -5.04 -10.46
N LEU A 159 6.26 -5.40 -11.24
CA LEU A 159 5.03 -5.97 -10.73
C LEU A 159 5.29 -7.34 -10.08
N TYR A 160 6.01 -8.24 -10.75
CA TYR A 160 6.37 -9.55 -10.22
C TYR A 160 7.05 -9.45 -8.85
N LEU A 161 8.07 -8.58 -8.73
CA LEU A 161 8.74 -8.33 -7.45
C LEU A 161 7.81 -7.70 -6.40
N SER A 162 6.84 -6.88 -6.82
CA SER A 162 5.80 -6.35 -5.91
C SER A 162 4.89 -7.47 -5.38
N TYR A 163 4.46 -8.42 -6.22
CA TYR A 163 3.73 -9.62 -5.78
C TYR A 163 4.60 -10.48 -4.85
N SER A 164 5.86 -10.73 -5.20
CA SER A 164 6.78 -11.55 -4.37
C SER A 164 7.10 -10.93 -3.01
N TYR A 165 6.97 -9.61 -2.84
CA TYR A 165 7.34 -8.90 -1.59
C TYR A 165 6.13 -8.45 -0.76
N MET A 166 5.06 -7.96 -1.40
CA MET A 166 3.85 -7.42 -0.76
C MET A 166 2.62 -8.33 -0.89
N GLY A 167 2.74 -9.46 -1.60
CA GLY A 167 1.65 -10.42 -1.77
C GLY A 167 1.41 -11.27 -0.53
N ASN A 168 0.17 -11.73 -0.36
CA ASN A 168 -0.21 -12.60 0.76
C ASN A 168 0.14 -14.08 0.50
N GLU A 169 0.28 -14.46 -0.78
CA GLU A 169 0.52 -15.84 -1.18
C GLU A 169 2.01 -16.19 -1.14
N ILE A 170 2.34 -17.44 -0.77
CA ILE A 170 3.72 -17.89 -0.61
C ILE A 170 4.55 -17.87 -1.90
N SER A 171 3.89 -17.83 -3.07
CA SER A 171 4.54 -17.85 -4.38
C SER A 171 3.57 -17.42 -5.48
N TYR A 172 4.10 -16.78 -6.54
CA TYR A 172 3.33 -16.44 -7.73
C TYR A 172 4.00 -17.00 -9.00
N PRO A 173 3.22 -17.49 -9.99
CA PRO A 173 3.74 -18.12 -11.20
C PRO A 173 4.40 -17.08 -12.12
N LEU A 174 5.49 -17.43 -12.81
CA LEU A 174 6.16 -16.52 -13.76
C LEU A 174 5.29 -16.17 -14.98
N LYS A 175 4.45 -17.11 -15.46
CA LYS A 175 3.79 -17.03 -16.78
C LYS A 175 3.00 -15.74 -17.06
N PRO A 176 2.23 -15.15 -16.11
CA PRO A 176 1.52 -13.89 -16.35
C PRO A 176 2.44 -12.67 -16.51
N PHE A 177 3.67 -12.71 -16.01
CA PHE A 177 4.60 -11.57 -15.98
C PHE A 177 5.62 -11.59 -17.12
N LEU A 178 5.81 -12.74 -17.77
CA LEU A 178 6.82 -12.93 -18.82
C LEU A 178 6.24 -12.64 -20.21
N VAL A 179 6.57 -11.46 -20.74
CA VAL A 179 6.26 -11.06 -22.14
C VAL A 179 7.46 -11.18 -23.08
N GLU A 180 8.65 -11.50 -22.55
CA GLU A 180 9.89 -11.65 -23.29
C GLU A 180 10.14 -13.12 -23.68
N SER A 181 10.78 -13.33 -24.83
CA SER A 181 11.27 -14.65 -25.25
C SER A 181 12.47 -15.12 -24.44
N CYS A 182 13.35 -14.20 -24.05
CA CYS A 182 14.52 -14.48 -23.22
C CYS A 182 14.14 -14.47 -21.72
N LYS A 183 14.09 -15.67 -21.12
CA LYS A 183 13.83 -15.82 -19.68
C LYS A 183 14.97 -15.33 -18.79
N GLU A 184 16.21 -15.42 -19.27
CA GLU A 184 17.40 -15.00 -18.52
C GLU A 184 17.38 -13.49 -18.29
N ALA A 185 17.06 -12.70 -19.32
CA ALA A 185 16.91 -11.25 -19.22
C ALA A 185 15.89 -10.80 -18.16
N PHE A 186 14.78 -11.54 -17.98
CA PHE A 186 13.82 -11.28 -16.91
C PHE A 186 14.43 -11.50 -15.52
N TRP A 187 15.19 -12.59 -15.33
CA TRP A 187 15.83 -12.90 -14.05
C TRP A 187 17.01 -11.98 -13.72
N ASP A 188 17.84 -11.63 -14.70
CA ASP A 188 18.90 -10.63 -14.55
C ASP A 188 18.32 -9.28 -14.13
N ARG A 189 17.19 -8.88 -14.74
CA ARG A 189 16.45 -7.67 -14.37
C ARG A 189 15.87 -7.78 -12.95
N CYS A 190 15.33 -8.93 -12.54
CA CYS A 190 14.91 -9.16 -11.15
C CYS A 190 16.05 -8.94 -10.15
N LEU A 191 17.22 -9.56 -10.38
CA LEU A 191 18.38 -9.43 -9.50
C LEU A 191 18.90 -7.98 -9.45
N SER A 192 18.95 -7.30 -10.60
CA SER A 192 19.33 -5.89 -10.69
C SER A 192 18.40 -4.98 -9.88
N ILE A 193 17.07 -5.17 -10.02
CA ILE A 193 16.08 -4.39 -9.26
C ILE A 193 16.18 -4.70 -7.76
N ILE A 194 16.34 -5.97 -7.35
CA ILE A 194 16.49 -6.32 -5.92
C ILE A 194 17.74 -5.65 -5.33
N ASN A 195 18.87 -5.69 -6.04
CA ASN A 195 20.12 -5.07 -5.59
C ASN A 195 20.00 -3.54 -5.45
N LEU A 196 19.26 -2.88 -6.35
CA LEU A 196 19.02 -1.44 -6.31
C LEU A 196 17.97 -1.01 -5.27
N MET A 197 16.86 -1.76 -5.18
CA MET A 197 15.62 -1.29 -4.55
C MET A 197 15.34 -1.91 -3.18
N SER A 198 15.99 -3.01 -2.79
CA SER A 198 15.74 -3.68 -1.51
C SER A 198 15.78 -2.76 -0.27
N PRO A 199 16.65 -1.72 -0.17
CA PRO A 199 16.59 -0.76 0.94
C PRO A 199 15.28 0.04 0.96
N LYS A 200 14.81 0.51 -0.21
CA LYS A 200 13.57 1.30 -0.34
C LYS A 200 12.31 0.45 -0.19
N MET A 201 12.35 -0.81 -0.63
CA MET A 201 11.27 -1.80 -0.42
C MET A 201 11.04 -2.08 1.07
N LEU A 202 12.10 -2.14 1.87
CA LEU A 202 12.00 -2.23 3.33
C LEU A 202 11.59 -0.87 3.94
N GLN A 203 12.21 0.24 3.53
CA GLN A 203 11.95 1.57 4.07
C GLN A 203 10.48 1.99 3.93
N ILE A 204 9.83 1.72 2.79
CA ILE A 204 8.43 2.10 2.56
C ILE A 204 7.43 1.35 3.47
N ASN A 205 7.83 0.21 4.03
CA ASN A 205 7.08 -0.52 5.03
C ASN A 205 7.43 -0.10 6.47
N ALA A 206 8.68 0.33 6.71
CA ALA A 206 9.17 0.71 8.03
C ALA A 206 8.90 2.18 8.41
N ASP A 207 8.82 3.10 7.43
CA ASP A 207 8.60 4.54 7.65
C ASP A 207 7.30 5.04 6.98
N PRO A 208 6.25 5.33 7.78
CA PRO A 208 5.01 5.93 7.29
C PRO A 208 5.18 7.30 6.60
N HIS A 209 6.23 8.06 6.91
CA HIS A 209 6.48 9.35 6.26
C HIS A 209 6.97 9.13 4.83
N TYR A 210 7.91 8.20 4.62
CA TYR A 210 8.34 7.81 3.29
C TYR A 210 7.20 7.24 2.44
N PHE A 211 6.32 6.37 3.00
CA PHE A 211 5.10 5.95 2.30
C PHE A 211 4.21 7.14 1.91
N THR A 212 3.96 8.07 2.85
CA THR A 212 3.13 9.25 2.61
C THR A 212 3.72 10.17 1.54
N GLN A 213 5.05 10.31 1.52
CA GLN A 213 5.77 11.06 0.49
C GLN A 213 5.60 10.40 -0.89
N VAL A 214 5.91 9.09 -1.02
CA VAL A 214 5.77 8.33 -2.28
C VAL A 214 4.31 8.40 -2.79
N PHE A 215 3.34 8.31 -1.89
CA PHE A 215 1.92 8.46 -2.24
C PHE A 215 1.62 9.87 -2.78
N ALA A 216 2.12 10.92 -2.12
CA ALA A 216 1.90 12.29 -2.54
C ALA A 216 2.57 12.59 -3.89
N ASP A 217 3.79 12.09 -4.09
CA ASP A 217 4.52 12.12 -5.37
C ASP A 217 3.64 11.50 -6.47
N LEU A 218 3.12 10.28 -6.27
CA LEU A 218 2.25 9.59 -7.22
C LEU A 218 0.96 10.36 -7.54
N LYS A 219 0.29 10.98 -6.56
CA LYS A 219 -0.89 11.81 -6.85
C LYS A 219 -0.54 13.05 -7.68
N ASN A 220 0.61 13.67 -7.44
CA ASN A 220 1.07 14.84 -8.17
C ASN A 220 1.38 14.53 -9.64
N GLU A 221 1.60 13.26 -10.02
CA GLU A 221 1.78 12.84 -11.41
C GLU A 221 0.56 13.19 -12.28
N CYS A 222 -0.66 12.98 -11.76
CA CYS A 222 -1.91 13.34 -12.45
C CYS A 222 -2.08 14.87 -12.61
N SER A 223 -1.75 15.63 -11.57
CA SER A 223 -1.99 17.09 -11.56
C SER A 223 -1.09 17.88 -12.51
N GLN A 224 -0.06 17.26 -13.09
CA GLN A 224 0.78 17.90 -14.10
C GLN A 224 0.11 17.93 -15.49
N GLU A 225 -0.67 16.90 -15.85
CA GLU A 225 -1.38 16.88 -17.14
C GLU A 225 -2.49 17.94 -17.17
N GLU A 226 -3.27 18.06 -16.10
CA GLU A 226 -4.36 19.04 -15.99
C GLU A 226 -3.85 20.47 -16.17
N LYS A 227 -2.71 20.82 -15.55
CA LYS A 227 -2.07 22.14 -15.73
C LYS A 227 -1.61 22.37 -17.16
N GLY A 228 -1.03 21.36 -17.82
CA GLY A 228 -0.65 21.44 -19.23
C GLY A 228 -1.85 21.68 -20.15
N ARG A 229 -2.96 20.95 -19.92
CA ARG A 229 -4.22 21.12 -20.67
C ARG A 229 -4.86 22.49 -20.45
N LEU A 230 -4.85 23.00 -19.21
CA LEU A 230 -5.40 24.33 -18.89
C LEU A 230 -4.59 25.47 -19.51
N LEU A 231 -3.26 25.36 -19.57
CA LEU A 231 -2.40 26.37 -20.22
C LEU A 231 -2.67 26.43 -21.73
N ILE A 232 -2.81 25.28 -22.40
CA ILE A 232 -3.15 25.21 -23.84
C ILE A 232 -4.58 25.73 -24.11
N GLY A 233 -5.50 25.61 -23.13
CA GLY A 233 -6.87 26.10 -23.23
C GLY A 233 -7.06 27.61 -23.07
N LEU A 234 -6.01 28.36 -22.69
CA LEU A 234 -6.04 29.82 -22.52
C LEU A 234 -5.42 30.59 -23.71
N ASP A 235 -4.84 29.88 -24.67
CA ASP A 235 -4.23 30.41 -25.91
C ASP A 235 -5.17 30.23 -27.15
N ARG A 236 -6.49 30.21 -26.92
CA ARG A 236 -7.53 30.05 -27.94
C ARG A 236 -8.75 30.92 -27.67
#